data_AF-A0A178LLF6-F1
#
_entry.id   AF-A0A178LLF6-F1
#
_cell.length_a   1.000
_cell.length_b   1.000
_cell.length_c   1.000
_cell.angle_alpha   90.00
_cell.angle_beta   90.00
_cell.angle_gamma   90.00
#
_symmetry.space_group_name_H-M   'P 1'
#
loop_
_entity.id
_entity.type
_entity.pdbx_description
1 polymer ?
#
loop_
_entity_poly.entity_id
_entity_poly.type
_entity_poly.pdbx_seq_one_letter_code
_entity_poly.pdbx_strand_id
1 'polypeptide(L)'
;MARKPSAPLVRLEPEQTQRLVTALQTLLDDSFEVRLGRFEVEELLDFFARECGPLYYNKAVADVQALLRERVDSLESDIWALEKP
;
A
#
# COMPACT_ATOMS: atom_id res chain seq x y z
N MET A 1 6.77 -7.45 -25.15
CA MET A 1 5.89 -6.30 -24.85
C MET A 1 6.42 -5.64 -23.59
N ALA A 2 6.98 -4.43 -23.70
CA ALA A 2 7.44 -3.69 -22.54
C ALA A 2 6.22 -3.24 -21.72
N ARG A 3 6.14 -3.66 -20.45
CA ARG A 3 5.11 -3.21 -19.52
C ARG A 3 5.31 -1.70 -19.35
N LYS A 4 4.39 -0.90 -19.88
CA LYS A 4 4.36 0.56 -19.71
C LYS A 4 4.45 0.82 -18.20
N PRO A 5 5.37 1.68 -17.71
CA PRO A 5 5.40 1.99 -16.29
C PRO A 5 4.08 2.67 -15.98
N SER A 6 3.19 1.95 -15.30
CA SER A 6 1.97 2.52 -14.77
C SER A 6 2.42 3.63 -13.81
N ALA A 7 1.93 4.85 -14.02
CA ALA A 7 2.19 5.95 -13.09
C ALA A 7 1.96 5.45 -11.66
N PRO A 8 2.77 5.86 -10.67
CA PRO A 8 2.63 5.36 -9.31
C PRO A 8 1.19 5.56 -8.86
N LEU A 9 0.48 4.45 -8.63
CA LEU A 9 -0.95 4.45 -8.28
C LEU A 9 -1.21 5.19 -6.97
N VAL A 10 -0.17 5.33 -6.14
CA VAL A 10 -0.20 6.01 -4.85
C VAL A 10 0.99 6.96 -4.82
N ARG A 11 0.72 8.27 -4.80
CA ARG A 11 1.70 9.31 -4.50
C ARG A 11 1.48 9.74 -3.07
N LEU A 12 2.56 9.76 -2.29
CA LEU A 12 2.53 10.26 -0.92
C LEU A 12 2.55 11.78 -0.91
N GLU A 13 1.94 12.36 0.12
CA GLU A 13 2.06 13.78 0.39
C GLU A 13 3.51 14.15 0.73
N PRO A 14 3.99 15.36 0.40
CA PRO A 14 5.38 15.74 0.63
C PRO A 14 5.87 15.53 2.08
N GLU A 15 4.99 15.77 3.06
CA GLU A 15 5.28 15.54 4.47
C GLU A 15 5.46 14.05 4.80
N GLN A 16 4.63 13.18 4.21
CA GLN A 16 4.74 11.73 4.37
C GLN A 16 6.05 11.22 3.75
N THR A 17 6.39 11.69 2.55
CA THR A 17 7.66 11.39 1.89
C THR A 17 8.84 11.80 2.75
N GLN A 18 8.85 13.04 3.27
CA GLN A 18 9.92 13.53 4.13
C GLN A 18 10.11 12.66 5.38
N ARG A 19 9.00 12.27 6.02
CA ARG A 19 9.03 11.39 7.20
C ARG A 19 9.61 10.02 6.88
N LEU A 20 9.24 9.42 5.75
CA LEU A 20 9.77 8.14 5.32
C LEU A 20 11.24 8.22 4.93
N VAL A 21 11.67 9.29 4.27
CA VAL A 21 13.09 9.52 3.95
C VAL A 21 13.91 9.55 5.23
N THR A 22 13.49 10.34 6.23
CA THR A 22 14.20 10.38 7.52
C THR A 22 14.22 9.00 8.18
N ALA A 23 13.08 8.30 8.22
CA ALA A 23 13.01 6.97 8.82
C ALA A 23 13.91 5.95 8.11
N LEU A 24 13.98 5.99 6.78
CA LEU A 24 14.82 5.08 6.01
C LEU A 24 16.31 5.41 6.16
N GLN A 25 16.67 6.71 6.22
CA GLN A 25 18.04 7.13 6.54
C GLN A 25 18.48 6.59 7.91
N THR A 26 17.65 6.75 8.94
CA THR A 26 17.92 6.22 10.28
C THR A 26 18.06 4.70 10.27
N LEU A 27 17.14 3.99 9.61
CA LEU A 27 17.21 2.53 9.51
C LEU A 27 18.52 2.07 8.84
N LEU A 28 18.91 2.71 7.74
CA LEU A 28 20.11 2.36 6.98
C LEU A 28 21.41 2.63 7.75
N ASP A 29 21.50 3.75 8.46
CA ASP A 29 22.67 4.05 9.30
C ASP A 29 22.71 3.11 10.52
N ASP A 30 21.60 3.01 11.27
CA ASP A 30 21.58 2.30 12.55
C ASP A 30 21.67 0.79 12.41
N SER A 31 21.00 0.20 11.40
CA SER A 31 20.91 -1.26 11.26
C SER A 31 21.89 -1.84 10.25
N PHE A 32 22.38 -1.03 9.31
CA PHE A 32 23.22 -1.50 8.21
C PHE A 32 24.55 -0.74 8.09
N GLU A 33 24.80 0.27 8.94
CA GLU A 33 25.98 1.14 8.88
C GLU A 33 26.16 1.83 7.51
N VAL A 34 25.05 2.03 6.78
CA VAL A 34 25.04 2.67 5.46
C VAL A 34 24.50 4.10 5.59
N ARG A 35 25.41 5.08 5.50
CA ARG A 35 25.03 6.49 5.46
C ARG A 35 24.74 6.94 4.04
N LEU A 36 23.46 7.19 3.77
CA LEU A 36 23.00 7.77 2.52
C LEU A 36 22.50 9.20 2.71
N GLY A 37 22.75 10.02 1.69
CA GLY A 37 22.15 11.33 1.59
C GLY A 37 20.65 11.26 1.31
N ARG A 38 20.02 12.42 1.33
CA ARG A 38 18.58 12.54 1.10
C ARG A 38 18.18 12.05 -0.29
N PHE A 39 18.93 12.41 -1.32
CA PHE A 39 18.59 12.10 -2.71
C PHE A 39 18.67 10.59 -2.99
N GLU A 40 19.68 9.91 -2.46
CA GLU A 40 19.84 8.46 -2.59
C GLU A 40 18.70 7.71 -1.89
N VAL A 41 18.25 8.20 -0.73
CA VAL A 41 17.11 7.62 -0.02
C VAL A 41 15.78 7.91 -0.72
N GLU A 42 15.61 9.09 -1.31
CA GLU A 42 14.45 9.40 -2.15
C GLU A 42 14.39 8.46 -3.37
N GLU A 43 15.53 8.18 -4.02
CA GLU A 43 15.59 7.22 -5.13
C GLU A 43 15.24 5.79 -4.71
N LEU A 44 15.72 5.33 -3.54
CA LEU A 44 15.32 4.05 -2.97
C LEU A 44 13.82 4.00 -2.68
N LEU A 45 13.27 5.06 -2.09
CA LEU A 45 11.84 5.15 -1.80
C LEU A 45 11.01 5.12 -3.09
N ASP A 46 11.44 5.81 -4.14
CA ASP A 46 10.80 5.78 -5.46
C ASP A 46 10.84 4.38 -6.09
N PHE A 47 11.95 3.65 -5.94
CA PHE A 47 12.05 2.26 -6.36
C PHE A 47 11.02 1.38 -5.63
N PHE A 48 10.95 1.47 -4.30
CA PHE A 48 9.96 0.71 -3.52
C PHE A 48 8.52 1.09 -3.86
N ALA A 49 8.24 2.38 -4.05
CA ALA A 49 6.90 2.84 -4.44
C ALA A 49 6.48 2.25 -5.79
N ARG A 50 7.41 2.13 -6.75
CA ARG A 50 7.15 1.55 -8.07
C ARG A 50 6.96 0.03 -8.03
N GLU A 51 7.84 -0.69 -7.34
CA GLU A 51 7.84 -2.16 -7.36
C GLU A 51 6.89 -2.77 -6.32
N CYS A 52 6.88 -2.23 -5.10
CA CYS A 52 6.07 -2.76 -3.99
C CYS A 52 4.70 -2.09 -3.87
N GLY A 53 4.59 -0.79 -4.19
CA GLY A 53 3.35 -0.02 -4.04
C GLY A 53 2.11 -0.70 -4.64
N PRO A 54 2.13 -1.16 -5.90
CA PRO A 54 1.00 -1.87 -6.51
C PRO A 54 0.64 -3.18 -5.82
N LEU A 55 1.61 -3.90 -5.26
CA LEU A 55 1.37 -5.18 -4.57
C LEU A 55 0.56 -4.96 -3.29
N TYR A 56 0.99 -4.02 -2.45
CA TYR A 56 0.28 -3.68 -1.21
C TYR A 56 -1.09 -3.06 -1.49
N TYR A 57 -1.18 -2.13 -2.45
CA TYR A 57 -2.44 -1.48 -2.79
C TYR A 57 -3.49 -2.49 -3.27
N ASN A 58 -3.14 -3.37 -4.23
CA ASN A 58 -4.06 -4.37 -4.75
C ASN A 58 -4.48 -5.39 -3.69
N LYS A 59 -3.56 -5.78 -2.80
CA LYS A 59 -3.88 -6.66 -1.67
C LYS A 59 -4.87 -6.01 -0.71
N ALA A 60 -4.65 -4.73 -0.35
CA ALA A 60 -5.56 -3.98 0.51
C ALA A 60 -6.97 -3.87 -0.11
N VAL A 61 -7.07 -3.59 -1.41
CA VAL A 61 -8.37 -3.56 -2.11
C VAL A 61 -9.04 -4.93 -2.07
N ALA A 62 -8.30 -6.02 -2.34
CA ALA A 62 -8.84 -7.38 -2.28
C ALA A 62 -9.36 -7.75 -0.88
N ASP A 63 -8.65 -7.33 0.17
CA ASP A 63 -9.03 -7.57 1.57
C ASP A 63 -10.33 -6.84 1.93
N VAL A 64 -10.48 -5.58 1.51
CA VAL A 64 -11.73 -4.82 1.68
C VAL A 64 -12.87 -5.48 0.92
N GLN A 65 -12.65 -5.95 -0.30
CA GLN A 65 -13.68 -6.64 -1.08
C GLN A 65 -14.11 -7.95 -0.42
N ALA A 66 -13.18 -8.71 0.17
CA ALA A 66 -13.49 -9.95 0.87
C ALA A 66 -14.35 -9.67 2.12
N LEU A 67 -13.95 -8.68 2.92
CA LEU A 67 -14.72 -8.26 4.10
C LEU A 67 -16.13 -7.80 3.73
N LEU A 68 -16.27 -7.01 2.67
CA LEU A 68 -17.58 -6.52 2.23
C LEU A 68 -18.49 -7.66 1.76
N ARG A 69 -17.95 -8.66 1.03
CA ARG A 69 -18.73 -9.84 0.61
C ARG A 69 -19.29 -10.60 1.81
N GLU A 70 -18.46 -10.87 2.82
CA GLU A 70 -18.90 -11.53 4.04
C GLU A 70 -20.05 -10.79 4.73
N ARG A 71 -19.99 -9.45 4.76
CA ARG A 71 -21.07 -8.63 5.33
C ARG A 71 -22.35 -8.66 4.50
N VAL A 72 -22.23 -8.64 3.18
CA VAL A 72 -23.39 -8.74 2.28
C VAL A 72 -24.06 -10.10 2.41
N ASP A 73 -23.29 -11.19 2.39
CA ASP A 73 -23.80 -12.55 2.55
C ASP A 73 -24.54 -12.71 3.89
N SER A 74 -24.01 -12.12 4.97
CA SER A 74 -24.70 -12.08 6.28
C SER A 74 -26.02 -11.32 6.21
N LEU A 75 -26.05 -10.16 5.55
CA LEU A 75 -27.28 -9.37 5.40
C LEU A 75 -28.33 -10.09 4.57
N GLU A 76 -27.94 -10.80 3.50
CA GLU A 76 -28.84 -11.60 2.69
C GLU A 76 -29.49 -12.72 3.52
N SER A 77 -28.69 -13.40 4.36
CA SER A 77 -29.21 -14.40 5.31
C SER A 77 -30.21 -13.79 6.30
N ASP A 78 -29.92 -12.62 6.86
CA ASP A 78 -30.81 -11.93 7.80
C ASP A 78 -32.14 -11.52 7.14
N ILE A 79 -32.11 -11.08 5.88
CA ILE A 79 -33.31 -10.72 5.11
C ILE A 79 -34.15 -11.97 4.81
N TRP A 80 -33.53 -13.07 4.38
CA TRP A 80 -34.23 -14.34 4.13
C TRP A 80 -34.99 -14.80 5.37
N ALA A 81 -34.39 -14.66 6.56
CA ALA A 81 -35.02 -15.04 7.82
C ALA A 81 -36.31 -14.25 8.15
N LEU A 82 -36.52 -13.09 7.51
CA LEU A 82 -37.74 -12.29 7.68
C LEU A 82 -38.87 -12.70 6.72
N GLU A 83 -38.58 -13.47 5.68
CA GLU A 83 -39.57 -13.91 4.69
C GLU A 83 -40.61 -14.82 5.33
N LYS A 84 -41.89 -14.61 5.01
CA LYS A 84 -43.03 -15.36 5.54
C LYS A 84 -43.74 -16.10 4.40
N PRO A 85 -44.34 -17.26 4.67
CA PRO A 85 -45.01 -18.10 3.66
C PRO A 85 -46.19 -17.42 2.97
#